data_AF-A0A5K7TUE1-F1
#
_entry.id   AF-A0A5K7TUE1-F1
#
_cell.length_a   1.000
_cell.length_b   1.000
_cell.length_c   1.000
_cell.angle_alpha   90.00
_cell.angle_beta   90.00
_cell.angle_gamma   90.00
#
_symmetry.space_group_name_H-M   'P 1'
#
loop_
_entity.id
_entity.type
_entity.pdbx_description
1 polymer ?
#
loop_
_entity_poly.entity_id
_entity_poly.type
_entity_poly.pdbx_seq_one_letter_code
_entity_poly.pdbx_strand_id
1 'polypeptide(L)'
;MRVQSLLALAAAGALLLPLGAHAGEFPSGAKANYMSQCTQAATGQGLDAKSADKHCKCGAEAIEKNFTTAEIADLDSKDGVDAKLMQRAQTAVRQACTPKS
;
A
#
# COMPACT_ATOMS: atom_id res chain seq x y z
N MET A 1 32.88 36.56 6.49
CA MET A 1 32.11 37.04 7.66
C MET A 1 30.71 37.41 7.21
N ARG A 2 29.71 36.84 7.89
CA ARG A 2 28.35 37.34 8.19
C ARG A 2 27.53 38.06 7.11
N VAL A 3 26.47 37.39 6.67
CA VAL A 3 25.14 38.01 6.57
C VAL A 3 24.16 37.14 7.35
N GLN A 4 24.06 37.46 8.64
CA GLN A 4 22.92 37.08 9.47
C GLN A 4 21.91 38.20 9.37
N SER A 5 20.70 37.89 8.93
CA SER A 5 19.43 38.40 9.47
C SER A 5 18.33 38.10 8.45
N LEU A 6 17.11 37.71 8.79
CA LEU A 6 16.40 37.39 10.03
C LEU A 6 14.98 37.04 9.53
N LEU A 7 14.23 36.28 10.34
CA LEU A 7 12.76 36.16 10.30
C LEU A 7 12.19 35.24 9.21
N ALA A 8 11.84 34.01 9.55
CA ALA A 8 10.62 33.62 10.26
C ALA A 8 9.36 33.72 9.38
N LEU A 9 8.89 32.57 8.90
CA LEU A 9 7.46 32.38 8.73
C LEU A 9 7.09 31.00 9.28
N ALA A 10 6.50 31.03 10.46
CA ALA A 10 5.67 29.97 10.98
C ALA A 10 4.50 29.77 10.00
N ALA A 11 4.43 28.58 9.40
CA ALA A 11 3.17 28.03 8.91
C ALA A 11 2.78 26.91 9.86
N ALA A 12 2.01 27.28 10.88
CA ALA A 12 1.16 26.35 11.59
C ALA A 12 0.19 25.69 10.60
N GLY A 13 -0.10 24.40 10.81
CA GLY A 13 -1.27 23.76 10.20
C GLY A 13 -0.97 22.71 9.14
N ALA A 14 -0.13 21.73 9.44
CA ALA A 14 -0.45 20.37 9.01
C ALA A 14 -0.71 19.60 10.29
N LEU A 15 -2.00 19.35 10.52
CA LEU A 15 -2.51 18.52 11.58
C LEU A 15 -1.54 17.37 11.87
N LEU A 16 -1.03 17.31 13.11
CA LEU A 16 -0.65 16.07 13.74
C LEU A 16 -1.94 15.25 13.88
N LEU A 17 -2.51 14.81 12.75
CA LEU A 17 -3.41 13.70 12.75
C LEU A 17 -2.58 12.58 13.39
N PRO A 18 -3.05 11.96 14.48
CA PRO A 18 -2.44 10.73 14.91
C PRO A 18 -2.45 9.86 13.66
N LEU A 19 -1.26 9.53 13.15
CA LEU A 19 -1.05 8.64 12.00
C LEU A 19 -1.70 7.33 12.43
N GLY A 20 -3.00 7.27 12.19
CA GLY A 20 -3.90 6.27 12.74
C GLY A 20 -3.31 4.94 12.36
N ALA A 21 -3.37 4.01 13.31
CA ALA A 21 -3.13 2.60 13.10
C ALA A 21 -3.51 2.25 11.66
N HIS A 22 -2.51 1.93 10.83
CA HIS A 22 -2.58 1.94 9.37
C HIS A 22 -3.37 0.74 8.83
N ALA A 23 -4.38 0.32 9.59
CA ALA A 23 -5.34 -0.71 9.27
C ALA A 23 -6.44 -0.09 8.40
N GLY A 24 -6.21 0.02 7.11
CA GLY A 24 -7.25 0.35 6.14
C GLY A 24 -8.08 -0.87 5.80
N GLU A 25 -9.32 -0.63 5.39
CA GLU A 25 -10.19 -1.67 4.87
C GLU A 25 -10.26 -1.55 3.35
N PHE A 26 -10.28 -2.68 2.66
CA PHE A 26 -10.61 -2.65 1.23
C PHE A 26 -12.03 -2.11 1.04
N PRO A 27 -12.24 -1.17 0.11
CA PRO A 27 -13.59 -0.80 -0.32
C PRO A 27 -14.40 -2.02 -0.76
N SER A 28 -15.73 -1.92 -0.71
CA SER A 28 -16.62 -3.02 -1.10
C SER A 28 -16.26 -3.56 -2.50
N GLY A 29 -15.98 -4.86 -2.58
CA GLY A 29 -15.58 -5.54 -3.82
C GLY A 29 -14.11 -5.42 -4.19
N ALA A 30 -13.37 -4.41 -3.69
CA ALA A 30 -11.97 -4.18 -4.04
C ALA A 30 -11.06 -5.33 -3.58
N LYS A 31 -11.31 -5.92 -2.40
CA LYS A 31 -10.54 -7.09 -1.93
C LYS A 31 -10.68 -8.29 -2.86
N ALA A 32 -11.90 -8.53 -3.36
CA ALA A 32 -12.17 -9.61 -4.28
C ALA A 32 -11.51 -9.36 -5.65
N ASN A 33 -11.56 -8.12 -6.13
CA ASN A 33 -10.87 -7.70 -7.36
C ASN A 33 -9.36 -7.89 -7.23
N TYR A 34 -8.76 -7.38 -6.15
CA TYR A 34 -7.35 -7.58 -5.83
C TYR A 34 -6.97 -9.06 -5.80
N MET A 35 -7.74 -9.90 -5.09
CA MET A 35 -7.48 -11.33 -4.99
C MET A 35 -7.53 -12.01 -6.36
N SER A 36 -8.50 -11.65 -7.21
CA SER A 36 -8.64 -12.18 -8.56
C SER A 36 -7.45 -11.79 -9.45
N GLN A 37 -7.13 -10.49 -9.50
CA GLN A 37 -6.02 -9.97 -10.31
C GLN A 37 -4.67 -10.54 -9.85
N CYS A 38 -4.43 -10.55 -8.53
CA CYS A 38 -3.20 -11.11 -7.97
C CYS A 38 -3.08 -12.61 -8.28
N THR A 39 -4.15 -13.39 -8.11
CA THR A 39 -4.10 -14.84 -8.36
C THR A 39 -3.87 -15.13 -9.84
N GLN A 40 -4.52 -14.38 -10.74
CA GLN A 40 -4.30 -14.50 -12.18
C GLN A 40 -2.86 -14.14 -12.55
N ALA A 41 -2.31 -13.05 -12.01
CA ALA A 41 -0.93 -12.65 -12.26
C ALA A 41 0.09 -13.65 -11.70
N ALA A 42 -0.13 -14.17 -10.49
CA ALA A 42 0.74 -15.15 -9.84
C ALA A 42 0.74 -16.50 -10.57
N THR A 43 -0.44 -16.98 -10.96
CA THR A 43 -0.55 -18.21 -11.77
C THR A 43 0.03 -18.05 -13.17
N GLY A 44 -0.14 -16.87 -13.79
CA GLY A 44 0.55 -16.52 -15.04
C GLY A 44 2.08 -16.49 -14.92
N GLN A 45 2.61 -16.34 -13.71
CA GLN A 45 4.04 -16.44 -13.38
C GLN A 45 4.48 -17.85 -12.98
N GLY A 46 3.60 -18.86 -13.09
CA GLY A 46 3.92 -20.27 -12.86
C GLY A 46 3.71 -20.75 -11.42
N LEU A 47 3.10 -19.94 -10.54
CA LEU A 47 2.67 -20.45 -9.23
C LEU A 47 1.43 -21.35 -9.39
N ASP A 48 1.36 -22.43 -8.62
CA ASP A 48 0.12 -23.20 -8.54
C ASP A 48 -0.99 -22.39 -7.86
N ALA A 49 -2.25 -22.72 -8.12
CA ALA A 49 -3.40 -21.96 -7.63
C ALA A 49 -3.44 -21.81 -6.10
N LYS A 50 -2.98 -22.81 -5.34
CA LYS A 50 -2.98 -22.76 -3.87
C LYS A 50 -1.88 -21.86 -3.35
N SER A 51 -0.69 -21.93 -3.94
CA SER A 51 0.42 -21.03 -3.60
C SER A 51 0.12 -19.59 -4.00
N ALA A 52 -0.52 -19.38 -5.15
CA ALA A 52 -1.00 -18.07 -5.60
C ALA A 52 -2.04 -17.48 -4.63
N ASP A 53 -3.08 -18.24 -4.27
CA ASP A 53 -4.10 -17.81 -3.30
C ASP A 53 -3.45 -17.44 -1.94
N LYS A 54 -2.54 -18.27 -1.44
CA LYS A 54 -1.81 -17.98 -0.19
C LYS A 54 -0.99 -16.70 -0.28
N HIS A 55 -0.26 -16.50 -1.37
CA HIS A 55 0.54 -15.29 -1.59
C HIS A 55 -0.35 -14.05 -1.67
N CYS A 56 -1.44 -14.13 -2.41
CA CYS A 56 -2.37 -13.01 -2.59
C CYS A 56 -3.12 -12.67 -1.30
N LYS A 57 -3.54 -13.66 -0.50
CA LYS A 57 -4.11 -13.42 0.83
C LYS A 57 -3.12 -12.68 1.73
N CYS A 58 -1.86 -13.12 1.75
CA CYS A 58 -0.83 -12.42 2.49
C CYS A 58 -0.67 -10.96 2.00
N GLY A 59 -0.67 -10.74 0.69
CA GLY A 59 -0.58 -9.39 0.14
C GLY A 59 -1.78 -8.51 0.51
N ALA A 60 -3.01 -9.05 0.50
CA ALA A 60 -4.20 -8.33 0.93
C ALA A 60 -4.10 -7.93 2.41
N GLU A 61 -3.69 -8.86 3.29
CA GLU A 61 -3.47 -8.56 4.70
C GLU A 61 -2.36 -7.53 4.92
N ALA A 62 -1.28 -7.59 4.14
CA ALA A 62 -0.19 -6.63 4.21
C ALA A 62 -0.66 -5.24 3.78
N ILE A 63 -1.50 -5.15 2.75
CA ILE A 63 -2.11 -3.91 2.30
C ILE A 63 -3.04 -3.35 3.39
N GLU A 64 -3.95 -4.16 3.93
CA GLU A 64 -4.84 -3.73 5.02
C GLU A 64 -4.05 -3.20 6.20
N LYS A 65 -2.95 -3.85 6.61
CA LYS A 65 -2.15 -3.46 7.79
C LYS A 65 -1.28 -2.21 7.62
N ASN A 66 -0.96 -1.79 6.40
CA ASN A 66 0.06 -0.77 6.15
C ASN A 66 -0.46 0.46 5.39
N PHE A 67 -1.70 0.44 4.90
CA PHE A 67 -2.28 1.48 4.05
C PHE A 67 -3.63 1.90 4.58
N THR A 68 -3.95 3.17 4.42
CA THR A 68 -5.28 3.71 4.73
C THR A 68 -6.32 3.26 3.71
N THR A 69 -7.60 3.25 4.06
CA THR A 69 -8.69 2.93 3.12
C THR A 69 -8.63 3.77 1.83
N ALA A 70 -8.24 5.04 1.92
CA ALA A 70 -8.07 5.92 0.76
C ALA A 70 -6.92 5.47 -0.15
N GLU A 71 -5.75 5.15 0.43
CA GLU A 71 -4.63 4.60 -0.32
C GLU A 71 -4.96 3.24 -0.94
N ILE A 72 -5.74 2.39 -0.26
CA ILE A 72 -6.20 1.11 -0.79
C ILE A 72 -7.15 1.30 -1.98
N ALA A 73 -8.05 2.29 -1.89
CA ALA A 73 -8.91 2.66 -3.02
C ALA A 73 -8.09 3.16 -4.22
N ASP A 74 -7.08 4.00 -3.97
CA ASP A 74 -6.18 4.50 -5.02
C ASP A 74 -5.36 3.38 -5.67
N LEU A 75 -4.95 2.35 -4.93
CA LEU A 75 -4.26 1.17 -5.48
C LEU A 75 -5.12 0.38 -6.48
N ASP A 76 -6.45 0.50 -6.43
CA ASP A 76 -7.40 -0.13 -7.36
C ASP A 76 -7.92 0.86 -8.43
N SER A 77 -7.35 2.07 -8.50
CA SER A 77 -7.77 3.11 -9.44
C SER A 77 -7.57 2.71 -10.90
N LYS A 78 -8.56 3.04 -11.74
CA LYS A 78 -8.51 2.83 -13.20
C LYS A 78 -7.80 3.96 -13.96
N ASP A 79 -7.64 5.11 -13.32
CA ASP A 79 -7.01 6.30 -13.93
C ASP A 79 -5.48 6.31 -13.74
N GLY A 80 -4.95 5.22 -13.21
CA GLY A 80 -3.54 5.07 -12.84
C GLY A 80 -3.33 5.24 -11.33
N VAL A 81 -2.19 4.75 -10.88
CA VAL A 81 -1.80 4.78 -9.47
C VAL A 81 -0.50 5.56 -9.34
N ASP A 82 -0.39 6.38 -8.29
CA ASP A 82 0.87 7.05 -7.96
C ASP A 82 2.02 6.04 -7.80
N ALA A 83 3.15 6.33 -8.45
CA ALA A 83 4.28 5.40 -8.50
C ALA A 83 4.88 5.13 -7.11
N LYS A 84 4.87 6.13 -6.22
CA LYS A 84 5.39 6.00 -4.86
C LYS A 84 4.45 5.17 -3.99
N LEU A 85 3.14 5.33 -4.16
CA LEU A 85 2.12 4.48 -3.54
C LEU A 85 2.27 3.02 -3.99
N MET A 86 2.40 2.77 -5.29
CA MET A 86 2.66 1.42 -5.83
C MET A 86 3.94 0.80 -5.29
N GLN A 87 5.05 1.56 -5.26
CA GLN A 87 6.33 1.08 -4.72
C GLN A 87 6.24 0.72 -3.24
N ARG A 88 5.51 1.51 -2.45
CA ARG A 88 5.24 1.20 -1.04
C ARG A 88 4.44 -0.09 -0.91
N ALA A 89 3.36 -0.27 -1.69
CA ALA A 89 2.53 -1.47 -1.64
C ALA A 89 3.34 -2.73 -1.99
N GLN A 90 4.10 -2.68 -3.08
CA GLN A 90 5.00 -3.77 -3.47
C GLN A 90 6.03 -4.08 -2.38
N THR A 91 6.62 -3.07 -1.76
CA THR A 91 7.58 -3.24 -0.67
C THR A 91 6.94 -3.91 0.54
N ALA A 92 5.77 -3.46 0.97
CA ALA A 92 5.04 -4.03 2.10
C ALA A 92 4.66 -5.50 1.84
N VAL A 93 4.12 -5.81 0.67
CA VAL A 93 3.80 -7.19 0.28
C VAL A 93 5.06 -8.06 0.26
N ARG A 94 6.16 -7.59 -0.32
CA ARG A 94 7.43 -8.34 -0.32
C ARG A 94 7.90 -8.60 1.11
N GLN A 95 7.96 -7.58 1.97
CA GLN A 95 8.42 -7.75 3.35
C GLN A 95 7.54 -8.71 4.16
N ALA A 96 6.23 -8.67 3.97
CA ALA A 96 5.30 -9.53 4.70
C ALA A 96 5.21 -10.96 4.15
N CYS A 97 5.40 -11.14 2.83
CA CYS A 97 5.02 -12.35 2.10
C CYS A 97 6.18 -13.06 1.41
N THR A 98 7.43 -12.63 1.66
CA THR A 98 8.61 -13.42 1.25
C THR A 98 8.58 -14.76 2.01
N PRO A 99 8.79 -15.91 1.35
CA PRO A 99 8.95 -17.18 2.05
C PRO A 99 10.07 -17.02 3.07
N LYS A 100 9.78 -17.28 4.35
CA LYS A 100 10.84 -17.47 5.35
C LYS A 100 11.55 -18.77 4.97
N SER A 101 12.81 -18.65 4.53
CA SER A 101 13.72 -19.77 4.26
C SER A 101 13.90 -20.66 5.48
#